data_AF-A0A4P5WMF6-F1
#
_entry.id   AF-A0A4P5WMF6-F1
#
_cell.length_a   1.000
_cell.length_b   1.000
_cell.length_c   1.000
_cell.angle_alpha   90.00
_cell.angle_beta   90.00
_cell.angle_gamma   90.00
#
_symmetry.space_group_name_H-M   'P 1'
#
loop_
_entity.id
_entity.type
_entity.pdbx_description
1 polymer ?
#
loop_
_entity_poly.entity_id
_entity_poly.type
_entity_poly.pdbx_seq_one_letter_code
_entity_poly.pdbx_strand_id
1 'polypeptide(L)'
;MYRALNPEKTIQTLQTLGKRIDERFPGASLGLVCRELLQIARETHDRVNWTARSLPWIRAGVCSVIVAAIAAVWFAVRYIKLQGQPELEELDAGFNVLVLFGASLFFLLSLESRIKRHHILQALHELRSISHVIDMHQLTKDPSQLLGSAELRTASSPARSLTPFQLTRYLDYCSELLSLVGKLAALYAQSTSDPVVLQSVNDIEQLTNGLARKIWQKIMMLDDDVNATSGEPGPIHGQQNSD
;
A
#
# COMPACT_ATOMS: atom_id res chain seq x y z
N MET A 1 1.18 -9.28 23.38
CA MET A 1 0.72 -9.86 22.10
C MET A 1 0.11 -8.82 21.12
N TYR A 2 0.09 -7.51 21.42
CA TYR A 2 -0.54 -6.46 20.58
C TYR A 2 0.46 -5.40 20.04
N ARG A 3 1.73 -5.75 19.85
CA ARG A 3 2.78 -4.78 19.44
C ARG A 3 3.07 -4.74 17.94
N ALA A 4 2.50 -5.66 17.17
CA ALA A 4 2.71 -5.78 15.72
C ALA A 4 1.41 -6.21 15.03
N LEU A 5 1.19 -5.76 13.80
CA LEU A 5 0.14 -6.32 12.94
C LEU A 5 0.50 -7.78 12.61
N ASN A 6 -0.53 -8.61 12.62
CA ASN A 6 -0.40 -10.01 12.26
C ASN A 6 -0.90 -10.21 10.80
N PRO A 7 -0.04 -10.66 9.87
CA PRO A 7 -0.40 -10.83 8.47
C PRO A 7 -1.47 -11.90 8.26
N GLU A 8 -1.47 -12.99 9.05
CA GLU A 8 -2.45 -14.07 8.92
C GLU A 8 -3.87 -13.59 9.26
N LYS A 9 -4.01 -12.77 10.31
CA LYS A 9 -5.30 -12.16 10.68
C LYS A 9 -5.82 -11.23 9.60
N THR A 10 -4.95 -10.47 8.93
CA THR A 10 -5.34 -9.62 7.80
C THR A 10 -5.88 -10.46 6.63
N ILE A 11 -5.21 -11.57 6.30
CA ILE A 11 -5.66 -12.53 5.28
C ILE A 11 -7.02 -13.15 5.67
N GLN A 12 -7.19 -13.58 6.92
CA GLN A 12 -8.47 -14.13 7.42
C GLN A 12 -9.61 -13.09 7.34
N THR A 13 -9.30 -11.83 7.61
CA THR A 13 -10.27 -10.73 7.53
C THR A 13 -10.70 -10.48 6.08
N LEU A 14 -9.75 -10.48 5.13
CA LEU A 14 -10.03 -10.41 3.70
C LEU A 14 -10.87 -11.59 3.20
N GLN A 15 -10.58 -12.81 3.66
CA GLN A 15 -11.38 -13.99 3.31
C GLN A 15 -12.83 -13.85 3.79
N THR A 16 -13.01 -13.42 5.04
CA THR A 16 -14.34 -13.22 5.63
C THR A 16 -15.09 -12.08 4.91
N LEU A 17 -14.40 -11.00 4.56
CA LEU A 17 -14.98 -9.91 3.76
C LEU A 17 -15.39 -10.40 2.36
N GLY A 18 -14.54 -11.17 1.69
CA GLY A 18 -14.84 -11.75 0.37
C GLY A 18 -16.09 -12.61 0.38
N LYS A 19 -16.24 -13.49 1.38
CA LYS A 19 -17.47 -14.28 1.56
C LYS A 19 -18.71 -13.41 1.72
N ARG A 20 -18.64 -12.38 2.59
CA ARG A 20 -19.77 -11.43 2.79
C ARG A 20 -20.13 -10.67 1.50
N ILE A 21 -19.14 -10.29 0.70
CA ILE A 21 -19.35 -9.62 -0.59
C ILE A 21 -20.03 -10.59 -1.57
N ASP A 22 -19.50 -11.81 -1.74
CA ASP A 22 -20.04 -12.79 -2.68
C ASP A 22 -21.47 -13.25 -2.28
N GLU A 23 -21.75 -13.40 -0.98
CA GLU A 23 -23.08 -13.74 -0.46
C GLU A 23 -24.11 -12.64 -0.72
N ARG A 24 -23.72 -11.37 -0.59
CA ARG A 24 -24.65 -10.22 -0.73
C ARG A 24 -24.76 -9.73 -2.17
N PHE A 25 -23.68 -9.80 -2.93
CA PHE A 25 -23.56 -9.27 -4.28
C PHE A 25 -22.94 -10.33 -5.21
N PRO A 26 -23.66 -11.44 -5.49
CA PRO A 26 -23.14 -12.52 -6.30
C PRO A 26 -22.78 -12.02 -7.70
N GLY A 27 -21.56 -12.32 -8.16
CA GLY A 27 -21.07 -11.91 -9.48
C GLY A 27 -20.70 -10.43 -9.61
N ALA A 28 -20.76 -9.64 -8.54
CA ALA A 28 -20.30 -8.25 -8.58
C ALA A 28 -18.77 -8.17 -8.76
N SER A 29 -18.32 -7.19 -9.53
CA SER A 29 -16.88 -6.98 -9.78
C SER A 29 -16.09 -6.64 -8.51
N LEU A 30 -16.75 -6.15 -7.45
CA LEU A 30 -16.13 -5.96 -6.14
C LEU A 30 -15.59 -7.27 -5.53
N GLY A 31 -16.26 -8.40 -5.76
CA GLY A 31 -15.79 -9.71 -5.33
C GLY A 31 -14.49 -10.10 -6.02
N LEU A 32 -14.32 -9.74 -7.30
CA LEU A 32 -13.07 -9.94 -8.04
C LEU A 32 -11.93 -9.09 -7.45
N VAL A 33 -12.20 -7.81 -7.16
CA VAL A 33 -11.22 -6.91 -6.53
C VAL A 33 -10.81 -7.42 -5.14
N CYS A 34 -11.76 -7.94 -4.36
CA CYS A 34 -11.46 -8.54 -3.06
C CYS A 34 -10.58 -9.80 -3.19
N ARG A 35 -10.81 -10.64 -4.21
CA ARG A 35 -9.97 -11.82 -4.47
C ARG A 35 -8.55 -11.43 -4.89
N GLU A 36 -8.42 -10.40 -5.73
CA GLU A 36 -7.12 -9.84 -6.11
C GLU A 36 -6.38 -9.30 -4.88
N LEU A 37 -7.05 -8.52 -4.04
CA LEU A 37 -6.47 -8.00 -2.80
C LEU A 37 -6.08 -9.13 -1.82
N LEU A 38 -6.85 -10.23 -1.78
CA LEU A 38 -6.50 -11.41 -1.00
C LEU A 38 -5.24 -12.11 -1.53
N GLN A 39 -5.06 -12.16 -2.86
CA GLN A 39 -3.83 -12.67 -3.45
C GLN A 39 -2.64 -11.77 -3.08
N ILE A 40 -2.76 -10.46 -3.26
CA ILE A 40 -1.73 -9.48 -2.85
C ILE A 40 -1.40 -9.62 -1.36
N ALA A 41 -2.40 -9.87 -0.50
CA ALA A 41 -2.18 -10.08 0.93
C ALA A 41 -1.36 -11.34 1.24
N ARG A 42 -1.60 -12.44 0.51
CA ARG A 42 -0.81 -13.68 0.63
C ARG A 42 0.63 -13.44 0.17
N GLU A 43 0.81 -12.81 -0.98
CA GLU A 43 2.13 -12.47 -1.49
C GLU A 43 2.87 -11.50 -0.55
N THR A 44 2.14 -10.56 0.06
CA THR A 44 2.69 -9.61 1.05
C THR A 44 3.28 -10.33 2.26
N HIS A 45 2.63 -11.40 2.75
CA HIS A 45 3.17 -12.20 3.84
C HIS A 45 4.56 -12.76 3.50
N ASP A 46 4.72 -13.34 2.32
CA ASP A 46 5.99 -13.92 1.86
C ASP A 46 7.04 -12.84 1.58
N ARG A 47 6.65 -11.74 0.91
CA ARG A 47 7.53 -10.61 0.57
C ARG A 47 8.08 -9.91 1.82
N VAL A 48 7.24 -9.72 2.86
CA VAL A 48 7.66 -9.15 4.16
C VAL A 48 8.65 -10.08 4.86
N ASN A 49 8.36 -11.39 4.90
CA ASN A 49 9.26 -12.37 5.49
C ASN A 49 10.61 -12.45 4.76
N TRP A 50 10.63 -12.32 3.44
CA TRP A 50 11.86 -12.26 2.65
C TRP A 50 12.68 -11.01 2.97
N THR A 51 12.02 -9.85 3.12
CA THR A 51 12.68 -8.58 3.43
C THR A 51 13.44 -8.60 4.76
N ALA A 52 12.90 -9.31 5.75
CA ALA A 52 13.53 -9.51 7.05
C ALA A 52 14.83 -10.34 6.99
N ARG A 53 15.04 -11.13 5.93
CA ARG A 53 16.24 -11.97 5.78
C ARG A 53 17.42 -11.15 5.27
N SER A 54 18.61 -11.44 5.78
CA SER A 54 19.86 -10.88 5.25
C SER A 54 20.25 -11.57 3.94
N LEU A 55 20.75 -10.82 2.96
CA LEU A 55 21.21 -11.37 1.67
C LEU A 55 22.64 -11.94 1.81
N PRO A 56 22.84 -13.28 1.81
CA PRO A 56 24.13 -13.88 2.15
C PRO A 56 25.22 -13.59 1.12
N TRP A 57 24.86 -13.40 -0.15
CA TRP A 57 25.81 -13.07 -1.21
C TRP A 57 26.38 -11.65 -1.05
N ILE A 58 25.61 -10.68 -0.52
CA ILE A 58 26.12 -9.34 -0.22
C ILE A 58 27.13 -9.43 0.92
N ARG A 59 26.82 -10.20 1.97
CA ARG A 59 27.76 -10.45 3.06
C ARG A 59 29.04 -11.12 2.58
N ALA A 60 28.94 -12.12 1.70
CA ALA A 60 30.10 -12.74 1.08
C ALA A 60 30.93 -11.72 0.29
N GLY A 61 30.29 -10.84 -0.47
CA GLY A 61 30.95 -9.74 -1.17
C GLY A 61 31.65 -8.76 -0.22
N VAL A 62 31.00 -8.37 0.89
CA VAL A 62 31.59 -7.51 1.93
C VAL A 62 32.82 -8.18 2.55
N CYS A 63 32.71 -9.47 2.92
CA CYS A 63 33.83 -10.25 3.43
C CYS A 63 34.97 -10.33 2.40
N SER A 64 34.66 -10.53 1.13
CA SER A 64 35.65 -10.57 0.05
C SER A 64 36.41 -9.25 -0.09
N VAL A 65 35.70 -8.11 -0.05
CA VAL A 65 36.31 -6.78 -0.12
C VAL A 65 37.22 -6.54 1.10
N ILE A 66 36.78 -6.93 2.30
CA ILE A 66 37.58 -6.82 3.53
C ILE A 66 38.84 -7.68 3.45
N VAL A 67 38.72 -8.95 3.00
CA VAL A 67 39.87 -9.85 2.84
C VAL A 67 40.85 -9.30 1.80
N ALA A 68 40.35 -8.80 0.67
CA ALA A 68 41.19 -8.16 -0.34
C ALA A 68 41.93 -6.93 0.19
N ALA A 69 41.26 -6.09 0.99
CA ALA A 69 41.88 -4.93 1.63
C ALA A 69 42.97 -5.34 2.63
N ILE A 70 42.72 -6.34 3.48
CA ILE A 70 43.72 -6.88 4.43
C ILE A 70 44.91 -7.48 3.68
N ALA A 71 44.66 -8.26 2.62
CA ALA A 71 45.71 -8.83 1.79
C ALA A 71 46.57 -7.73 1.14
N ALA A 72 45.94 -6.69 0.58
CA ALA A 72 46.64 -5.55 -0.02
C ALA A 72 47.56 -4.85 0.98
N VAL A 73 47.06 -4.58 2.21
CA VAL A 73 47.88 -4.00 3.29
C VAL A 73 49.03 -4.91 3.68
N TRP A 74 48.77 -6.22 3.80
CA TRP A 74 49.80 -7.21 4.13
C TRP A 74 50.92 -7.26 3.07
N PHE A 75 50.54 -7.25 1.79
CA PHE A 75 51.49 -7.19 0.67
C PHE A 75 52.29 -5.88 0.69
N ALA A 76 51.65 -4.74 0.92
CA ALA A 76 52.32 -3.44 1.01
C ALA A 76 53.37 -3.41 2.14
N VAL A 77 53.02 -3.91 3.33
CA VAL A 77 53.97 -3.99 4.46
C VAL A 77 55.14 -4.94 4.16
N ARG A 78 54.87 -6.07 3.49
CA ARG A 78 55.92 -7.01 3.06
C ARG A 78 56.86 -6.38 2.05
N TYR A 79 56.33 -5.62 1.10
CA TYR A 79 57.08 -4.93 0.06
C TYR A 79 58.02 -3.86 0.65
N ILE A 80 57.49 -2.98 1.51
CA ILE A 80 58.28 -1.94 2.21
C ILE A 80 59.41 -2.56 3.03
N LYS A 81 59.15 -3.68 3.74
CA LYS A 81 60.21 -4.38 4.49
C LYS A 81 61.34 -4.94 3.61
N LEU A 82 61.06 -5.27 2.35
CA LEU A 82 62.04 -5.86 1.43
C LEU A 82 62.82 -4.79 0.64
N GLN A 83 62.17 -3.69 0.25
CA GLN A 83 62.76 -2.69 -0.66
C GLN A 83 63.18 -1.37 0.00
N GLY A 84 62.70 -1.07 1.21
CA GLY A 84 63.03 0.18 1.91
C GLY A 84 61.83 1.14 2.01
N GLN A 85 62.09 2.44 2.14
CA GLN A 85 61.04 3.43 2.33
C GLN A 85 60.24 3.66 1.03
N PRO A 86 58.90 3.77 1.11
CA PRO A 86 58.07 3.99 -0.07
C PRO A 86 58.31 5.38 -0.66
N GLU A 87 58.31 5.47 -1.98
CA GLU A 87 58.35 6.73 -2.70
C GLU A 87 56.98 7.44 -2.65
N LEU A 88 56.95 8.74 -2.97
CA LEU A 88 55.71 9.53 -2.98
C LEU A 88 54.66 8.95 -3.95
N GLU A 89 55.08 8.39 -5.08
CA GLU A 89 54.20 7.77 -6.08
C GLU A 89 53.52 6.50 -5.55
N GLU A 90 54.26 5.68 -4.79
CA GLU A 90 53.72 4.48 -4.15
C GLU A 90 52.70 4.83 -3.04
N LEU A 91 52.97 5.91 -2.30
CA LEU A 91 52.03 6.43 -1.30
C LEU A 91 50.74 6.93 -1.94
N ASP A 92 50.83 7.63 -3.07
CA ASP A 92 49.66 8.12 -3.81
C ASP A 92 48.83 6.96 -4.39
N ALA A 93 49.49 5.94 -4.95
CA ALA A 93 48.83 4.72 -5.41
C ALA A 93 48.11 3.99 -4.26
N GLY A 94 48.77 3.87 -3.10
CA GLY A 94 48.18 3.28 -1.89
C GLY A 94 46.93 4.03 -1.40
N PHE A 95 46.96 5.37 -1.45
CA PHE A 95 45.81 6.20 -1.10
C PHE A 95 44.62 5.97 -2.04
N ASN A 96 44.85 5.94 -3.36
CA ASN A 96 43.78 5.64 -4.33
C ASN A 96 43.14 4.27 -4.08
N VAL A 97 43.94 3.24 -3.80
CA VAL A 97 43.44 1.89 -3.48
C VAL A 97 42.60 1.91 -2.20
N LEU A 98 43.03 2.64 -1.17
CA LEU A 98 42.27 2.80 0.06
C LEU A 98 40.90 3.44 -0.18
N VAL A 99 40.86 4.51 -0.99
CA VAL A 99 39.61 5.17 -1.39
C VAL A 99 38.69 4.20 -2.14
N LEU A 100 39.24 3.39 -3.06
CA LEU A 100 38.47 2.40 -3.82
C LEU A 100 37.88 1.31 -2.92
N PHE A 101 38.64 0.80 -1.94
CA PHE A 101 38.09 -0.15 -0.97
C PHE A 101 36.99 0.46 -0.11
N GLY A 102 37.18 1.71 0.35
CA GLY A 102 36.16 2.46 1.08
C GLY A 102 34.87 2.64 0.28
N ALA A 103 34.99 3.08 -0.97
CA ALA A 103 33.87 3.25 -1.89
C ALA A 103 33.16 1.92 -2.20
N SER A 104 33.93 0.85 -2.40
CA SER A 104 33.39 -0.50 -2.67
C SER A 104 32.61 -1.04 -1.47
N LEU A 105 33.15 -0.86 -0.25
CA LEU A 105 32.48 -1.28 0.97
C LEU A 105 31.19 -0.49 1.20
N PHE A 106 31.26 0.85 1.07
CA PHE A 106 30.08 1.71 1.14
C PHE A 106 29.01 1.31 0.10
N PHE A 107 29.43 1.05 -1.13
CA PHE A 107 28.55 0.60 -2.20
C PHE A 107 27.84 -0.71 -1.84
N LEU A 108 28.57 -1.75 -1.44
CA LEU A 108 27.98 -3.04 -1.08
C LEU A 108 27.03 -2.95 0.11
N LEU A 109 27.41 -2.22 1.16
CA LEU A 109 26.55 -2.01 2.33
C LEU A 109 25.26 -1.27 1.94
N SER A 110 25.34 -0.31 1.02
CA SER A 110 24.17 0.40 0.49
C SER A 110 23.36 -0.41 -0.53
N LEU A 111 23.96 -1.42 -1.17
CA LEU A 111 23.30 -2.19 -2.23
C LEU A 111 22.17 -3.05 -1.66
N GLU A 112 22.37 -3.64 -0.48
CA GLU A 112 21.33 -4.41 0.21
C GLU A 112 20.07 -3.59 0.43
N SER A 113 20.22 -2.37 0.99
CA SER A 113 19.08 -1.51 1.26
C SER A 113 18.40 -1.06 -0.03
N ARG A 114 19.15 -0.75 -1.08
CA ARG A 114 18.60 -0.38 -2.40
C ARG A 114 17.78 -1.51 -3.02
N ILE A 115 18.27 -2.74 -2.98
CA ILE A 115 17.58 -3.92 -3.54
C ILE A 115 16.28 -4.18 -2.76
N LYS A 116 16.35 -4.22 -1.43
CA LYS A 116 15.16 -4.41 -0.58
C LYS A 116 14.14 -3.30 -0.78
N ARG A 117 14.59 -2.04 -0.79
CA ARG A 117 13.74 -0.88 -1.05
C ARG A 117 13.02 -1.00 -2.38
N HIS A 118 13.74 -1.34 -3.46
CA HIS A 118 13.13 -1.48 -4.78
C HIS A 118 11.99 -2.51 -4.78
N HIS A 119 12.23 -3.67 -4.18
CA HIS A 119 11.22 -4.74 -4.10
C HIS A 119 9.99 -4.31 -3.29
N ILE A 120 10.19 -3.66 -2.13
CA ILE A 120 9.09 -3.17 -1.31
C ILE A 120 8.30 -2.09 -2.04
N LEU A 121 8.97 -1.14 -2.69
CA LEU A 121 8.30 -0.06 -3.43
C LEU A 121 7.42 -0.62 -4.56
N GLN A 122 7.86 -1.67 -5.27
CA GLN A 122 7.03 -2.36 -6.26
C GLN A 122 5.74 -2.92 -5.64
N ALA A 123 5.84 -3.58 -4.49
CA ALA A 123 4.66 -4.09 -3.79
C ALA A 123 3.74 -2.96 -3.29
N LEU A 124 4.30 -1.84 -2.82
CA LEU A 124 3.51 -0.66 -2.45
C LEU A 124 2.82 -0.02 -3.67
N HIS A 125 3.44 -0.06 -4.85
CA HIS A 125 2.78 0.37 -6.09
C HIS A 125 1.58 -0.51 -6.46
N GLU A 126 1.65 -1.83 -6.24
CA GLU A 126 0.50 -2.73 -6.42
C GLU A 126 -0.65 -2.35 -5.47
N LEU A 127 -0.34 -2.06 -4.19
CA LEU A 127 -1.35 -1.61 -3.21
C LEU A 127 -1.97 -0.25 -3.57
N ARG A 128 -1.16 0.68 -4.11
CA ARG A 128 -1.69 1.95 -4.64
C ARG A 128 -2.61 1.71 -5.84
N SER A 129 -2.22 0.84 -6.76
CA SER A 129 -3.02 0.48 -7.94
C SER A 129 -4.37 -0.10 -7.55
N ILE A 130 -4.40 -1.12 -6.66
CA ILE A 130 -5.66 -1.73 -6.23
C ILE A 130 -6.55 -0.75 -5.46
N SER A 131 -5.97 0.21 -4.71
CA SER A 131 -6.74 1.30 -4.09
C SER A 131 -7.49 2.15 -5.13
N HIS A 132 -6.83 2.48 -6.23
CA HIS A 132 -7.48 3.21 -7.33
C HIS A 132 -8.49 2.34 -8.09
N VAL A 133 -8.25 1.03 -8.23
CA VAL A 133 -9.25 0.12 -8.80
C VAL A 133 -10.51 0.07 -7.93
N ILE A 134 -10.37 0.05 -6.59
CA ILE A 134 -11.51 0.13 -5.68
C ILE A 134 -12.26 1.46 -5.90
N ASP A 135 -11.54 2.57 -6.03
CA ASP A 135 -12.12 3.89 -6.32
C ASP A 135 -12.89 3.90 -7.66
N MET A 136 -12.34 3.32 -8.73
CA MET A 136 -13.04 3.18 -10.01
C MET A 136 -14.37 2.42 -9.88
N HIS A 137 -14.39 1.37 -9.04
CA HIS A 137 -15.62 0.64 -8.73
C HIS A 137 -16.62 1.49 -7.92
N GLN A 138 -16.18 2.54 -7.23
CA GLN A 138 -17.03 3.48 -6.48
C GLN A 138 -17.57 4.61 -7.34
N LEU A 139 -16.89 5.00 -8.41
CA LEU A 139 -17.30 6.14 -9.24
C LEU A 139 -18.70 5.96 -9.82
N THR A 140 -19.05 4.73 -10.21
CA THR A 140 -20.39 4.40 -10.73
C THR A 140 -21.46 4.27 -9.65
N LYS A 141 -21.07 4.37 -8.37
CA LYS A 141 -21.92 4.22 -7.19
C LYS A 141 -22.15 5.60 -6.60
N ASP A 142 -22.89 6.41 -7.35
CA ASP A 142 -23.21 7.79 -7.01
C ASP A 142 -24.65 7.89 -6.50
N PRO A 143 -24.88 8.34 -5.25
CA PRO A 143 -26.23 8.48 -4.70
C PRO A 143 -27.10 9.46 -5.50
N SER A 144 -26.53 10.50 -6.12
CA SER A 144 -27.26 11.44 -6.97
C SER A 144 -27.97 10.74 -8.14
N GLN A 145 -27.42 9.62 -8.59
CA GLN A 145 -28.06 8.82 -9.63
C GLN A 145 -29.34 8.19 -9.16
N LEU A 146 -29.57 7.93 -7.87
CA LEU A 146 -30.86 7.48 -7.29
C LEU A 146 -31.85 8.64 -7.09
N LEU A 147 -31.34 9.87 -7.04
CA LEU A 147 -32.07 11.10 -6.72
C LEU A 147 -32.63 11.84 -7.94
N GLY A 148 -31.95 11.76 -9.10
CA GLY A 148 -32.42 12.42 -10.32
C GLY A 148 -33.71 11.83 -10.91
N SER A 149 -34.56 12.69 -11.49
CA SER A 149 -35.70 12.27 -12.32
C SER A 149 -35.21 11.48 -13.53
N ALA A 150 -35.97 10.45 -13.95
CA ALA A 150 -35.61 9.59 -15.07
C ALA A 150 -35.34 10.37 -16.38
N GLU A 151 -35.88 11.59 -16.49
CA GLU A 151 -35.82 12.48 -17.64
C GLU A 151 -34.43 13.11 -17.89
N LEU A 152 -33.54 13.16 -16.89
CA LEU A 152 -32.18 13.71 -17.04
C LEU A 152 -31.13 12.66 -17.43
N ARG A 153 -31.55 11.43 -17.75
CA ARG A 153 -30.63 10.32 -18.05
C ARG A 153 -30.27 10.24 -19.53
N THR A 154 -28.99 9.98 -19.80
CA THR A 154 -28.50 9.65 -21.14
C THR A 154 -28.43 8.13 -21.32
N ALA A 155 -28.41 7.65 -22.58
CA ALA A 155 -28.26 6.22 -22.89
C ALA A 155 -26.98 5.59 -22.30
N SER A 156 -25.94 6.40 -22.08
CA SER A 156 -24.66 5.96 -21.48
C SER A 156 -24.62 6.07 -19.95
N SER A 157 -25.69 6.50 -19.29
CA SER A 157 -25.74 6.61 -17.83
C SER A 157 -25.75 5.23 -17.17
N PRO A 158 -24.99 5.00 -16.07
CA PRO A 158 -24.94 3.70 -15.40
C PRO A 158 -26.31 3.19 -14.96
N ALA A 159 -26.54 1.88 -15.08
CA ALA A 159 -27.82 1.26 -14.71
C ALA A 159 -28.07 1.31 -13.19
N ARG A 160 -29.29 1.70 -12.78
CA ARG A 160 -29.75 1.61 -11.37
C ARG A 160 -30.11 0.15 -11.05
N SER A 161 -29.15 -0.64 -10.60
CA SER A 161 -29.40 -2.03 -10.20
C SER A 161 -29.45 -2.28 -8.69
N LEU A 162 -29.12 -1.27 -7.87
CA LEU A 162 -28.99 -1.41 -6.42
C LEU A 162 -30.05 -0.57 -5.68
N THR A 163 -30.65 -1.15 -4.65
CA THR A 163 -31.47 -0.40 -3.68
C THR A 163 -30.60 0.51 -2.80
N PRO A 164 -31.16 1.54 -2.13
CA PRO A 164 -30.40 2.38 -1.20
C PRO A 164 -29.61 1.57 -0.16
N PHE A 165 -30.25 0.59 0.49
CA PHE A 165 -29.58 -0.28 1.46
C PHE A 165 -28.44 -1.09 0.83
N GLN A 166 -28.64 -1.64 -0.37
CA GLN A 166 -27.60 -2.36 -1.10
C GLN A 166 -26.44 -1.43 -1.50
N LEU A 167 -26.74 -0.20 -1.91
CA LEU A 167 -25.72 0.79 -2.25
C LEU A 167 -24.86 1.15 -1.02
N THR A 168 -25.48 1.41 0.14
CA THR A 168 -24.75 1.63 1.40
C THR A 168 -23.83 0.46 1.73
N ARG A 169 -24.34 -0.78 1.69
CA ARG A 169 -23.52 -1.96 1.98
C ARG A 169 -22.38 -2.17 0.98
N TYR A 170 -22.60 -1.85 -0.28
CA TYR A 170 -21.55 -1.91 -1.29
C TYR A 170 -20.45 -0.90 -0.96
N LEU A 171 -20.82 0.35 -0.69
CA LEU A 171 -19.90 1.43 -0.32
C LEU A 171 -19.13 1.11 0.98
N ASP A 172 -19.79 0.54 1.99
CA ASP A 172 -19.16 0.06 3.22
C ASP A 172 -18.05 -0.96 2.94
N TYR A 173 -18.34 -1.99 2.13
CA TYR A 173 -17.34 -3.00 1.78
C TYR A 173 -16.13 -2.42 1.06
N CYS A 174 -16.33 -1.36 0.29
CA CYS A 174 -15.23 -0.68 -0.40
C CYS A 174 -14.35 0.09 0.57
N SER A 175 -14.95 0.70 1.59
CA SER A 175 -14.22 1.32 2.70
C SER A 175 -13.47 0.26 3.54
N GLU A 176 -14.08 -0.89 3.80
CA GLU A 176 -13.42 -2.03 4.47
C GLU A 176 -12.20 -2.53 3.67
N LEU A 177 -12.33 -2.67 2.34
CA LEU A 177 -11.20 -3.05 1.46
C LEU A 177 -10.08 -2.01 1.51
N LEU A 178 -10.39 -0.72 1.39
CA LEU A 178 -9.39 0.36 1.51
C LEU A 178 -8.68 0.34 2.87
N SER A 179 -9.42 0.06 3.95
CA SER A 179 -8.84 -0.10 5.29
C SER A 179 -7.91 -1.31 5.39
N LEU A 180 -8.16 -2.38 4.62
CA LEU A 180 -7.28 -3.54 4.54
C LEU A 180 -6.05 -3.26 3.68
N VAL A 181 -6.17 -2.49 2.61
CA VAL A 181 -5.02 -2.02 1.82
C VAL A 181 -4.04 -1.21 2.69
N GLY A 182 -4.55 -0.28 3.51
CA GLY A 182 -3.72 0.47 4.46
C GLY A 182 -2.98 -0.45 5.45
N LYS A 183 -3.66 -1.48 5.98
CA LYS A 183 -3.02 -2.47 6.86
C LYS A 183 -1.94 -3.30 6.16
N LEU A 184 -2.13 -3.66 4.88
CA LEU A 184 -1.09 -4.34 4.11
C LEU A 184 0.12 -3.43 3.88
N ALA A 185 -0.07 -2.14 3.60
CA ALA A 185 1.02 -1.19 3.50
C ALA A 185 1.79 -1.06 4.83
N ALA A 186 1.07 -1.02 5.96
CA ALA A 186 1.66 -0.99 7.30
C ALA A 186 2.47 -2.26 7.66
N LEU A 187 2.21 -3.42 7.06
CA LEU A 187 3.05 -4.62 7.21
C LEU A 187 4.46 -4.37 6.64
N TYR A 188 4.58 -3.68 5.51
CA TYR A 188 5.88 -3.32 4.96
C TYR A 188 6.63 -2.33 5.86
N ALA A 189 5.94 -1.33 6.41
CA ALA A 189 6.55 -0.38 7.35
C ALA A 189 7.12 -1.04 8.62
N GLN A 190 6.53 -2.14 9.09
CA GLN A 190 7.08 -2.90 10.23
C GLN A 190 8.32 -3.72 9.88
N SER A 191 8.53 -4.03 8.60
CA SER A 191 9.61 -4.90 8.13
C SER A 191 10.91 -4.17 7.81
N THR A 192 10.89 -2.83 7.79
CA THR A 192 12.04 -2.01 7.39
C THR A 192 12.07 -0.69 8.15
N SER A 193 13.25 -0.07 8.21
CA SER A 193 13.45 1.30 8.71
C SER A 193 13.85 2.27 7.60
N ASP A 194 13.69 1.88 6.32
CA ASP A 194 14.00 2.74 5.18
C ASP A 194 13.01 3.92 5.10
N PRO A 195 13.47 5.18 5.19
CA PRO A 195 12.59 6.35 5.25
C PRO A 195 11.75 6.54 3.98
N VAL A 196 12.24 6.12 2.81
CA VAL A 196 11.49 6.24 1.54
C VAL A 196 10.32 5.26 1.52
N VAL A 197 10.53 4.06 2.05
CA VAL A 197 9.45 3.07 2.22
C VAL A 197 8.41 3.59 3.21
N LEU A 198 8.84 4.09 4.37
CA LEU A 198 7.93 4.62 5.39
C LEU A 198 7.08 5.78 4.84
N GLN A 199 7.68 6.69 4.08
CA GLN A 199 6.95 7.75 3.40
C GLN A 199 5.92 7.19 2.41
N SER A 200 6.32 6.21 1.59
CA SER A 200 5.43 5.60 0.60
C SER A 200 4.23 4.88 1.23
N VAL A 201 4.42 4.27 2.40
CA VAL A 201 3.33 3.68 3.20
C VAL A 201 2.38 4.76 3.69
N ASN A 202 2.91 5.85 4.27
CA ASN A 202 2.09 6.97 4.71
C ASN A 202 1.28 7.59 3.55
N ASP A 203 1.85 7.69 2.35
CA ASP A 203 1.13 8.19 1.17
C ASP A 203 -0.05 7.28 0.79
N ILE A 204 0.11 5.95 0.92
CA ILE A 204 -0.98 4.99 0.69
C ILE A 204 -2.04 5.11 1.78
N GLU A 205 -1.66 5.21 3.05
CA GLU A 205 -2.61 5.40 4.14
C GLU A 205 -3.42 6.70 3.98
N GLN A 206 -2.77 7.80 3.57
CA GLN A 206 -3.43 9.05 3.25
C GLN A 206 -4.41 8.90 2.09
N LEU A 207 -4.01 8.22 1.01
CA LEU A 207 -4.88 7.92 -0.13
C LEU A 207 -6.11 7.10 0.31
N THR A 208 -5.90 5.97 0.99
CA THR A 208 -7.00 5.09 1.40
C THR A 208 -7.96 5.78 2.38
N ASN A 209 -7.42 6.59 3.30
CA ASN A 209 -8.24 7.38 4.23
C ASN A 209 -9.02 8.48 3.50
N GLY A 210 -8.41 9.12 2.48
CA GLY A 210 -9.07 10.12 1.65
C GLY A 210 -10.23 9.54 0.84
N LEU A 211 -10.03 8.37 0.23
CA LEU A 211 -11.06 7.66 -0.50
C LEU A 211 -12.18 7.17 0.41
N ALA A 212 -11.85 6.60 1.58
CA ALA A 212 -12.86 6.18 2.56
C ALA A 212 -13.71 7.36 3.07
N ARG A 213 -13.11 8.54 3.29
CA ARG A 213 -13.87 9.76 3.63
C ARG A 213 -14.86 10.16 2.53
N LYS A 214 -14.46 10.12 1.26
CA LYS A 214 -15.37 10.39 0.13
C LYS A 214 -16.53 9.40 0.08
N ILE A 215 -16.26 8.12 0.36
CA ILE A 215 -17.30 7.09 0.42
C ILE A 215 -18.28 7.38 1.56
N TRP A 216 -17.77 7.72 2.75
CA TRP A 216 -18.61 8.06 3.89
C TRP A 216 -19.53 9.26 3.62
N GLN A 217 -19.02 10.29 2.93
CA GLN A 217 -19.84 11.43 2.49
C GLN A 217 -21.00 10.98 1.58
N LYS A 218 -20.76 10.05 0.64
CA LYS A 218 -21.84 9.49 -0.20
C LYS A 218 -22.90 8.73 0.60
N ILE A 219 -22.47 8.01 1.63
CA ILE A 219 -23.39 7.26 2.50
C ILE A 219 -24.28 8.23 3.30
N MET A 220 -23.71 9.31 3.85
CA MET A 220 -24.49 10.32 4.59
C MET A 220 -25.55 10.99 3.71
N MET A 221 -25.20 11.38 2.49
CA MET A 221 -26.19 11.93 1.53
C MET A 221 -27.37 10.98 1.29
N LEU A 222 -27.09 9.68 1.21
CA LEU A 222 -28.13 8.67 0.99
C LEU A 222 -29.06 8.50 2.22
N ASP A 223 -28.52 8.62 3.43
CA ASP A 223 -29.29 8.46 4.67
C ASP A 223 -30.22 9.66 4.92
N ASP A 224 -29.72 10.88 4.71
CA ASP A 224 -30.50 12.12 4.81
C ASP A 224 -31.73 12.09 3.88
N ASP A 225 -31.56 11.60 2.65
CA ASP A 225 -32.64 11.54 1.65
C ASP A 225 -33.64 10.40 1.90
N VAL A 226 -33.18 9.24 2.39
CA VAL A 226 -34.08 8.16 2.84
C VAL A 226 -34.97 8.66 3.97
N ASN A 227 -34.42 9.43 4.91
CA ASN A 227 -35.17 10.05 5.99
C ASN A 227 -36.12 11.16 5.51
N ALA A 228 -35.71 11.98 4.53
CA ALA A 228 -36.56 13.01 3.94
C ALA A 228 -37.76 12.45 3.15
N THR A 229 -37.58 11.32 2.46
CA THR A 229 -38.66 10.67 1.68
C THR A 229 -39.62 9.84 2.52
N SER A 230 -39.22 9.41 3.72
CA SER A 230 -40.07 8.67 4.65
C SER A 230 -40.81 9.55 5.67
N GLY A 231 -40.51 10.85 5.72
CA GLY A 231 -41.34 11.85 6.41
C GLY A 231 -42.44 12.40 5.49
N GLU A 232 -43.68 11.94 5.64
CA GLU A 232 -44.84 12.62 5.03
C GLU A 232 -44.89 14.09 5.48
N PRO A 233 -45.25 15.05 4.60
CA PRO A 233 -45.67 16.36 5.05
C PRO A 233 -46.96 16.18 5.85
N GLY A 234 -46.87 16.42 7.17
CA GLY A 234 -48.06 16.49 8.03
C GLY A 234 -49.12 17.40 7.41
N PRO A 235 -50.42 17.10 7.62
CA PRO A 235 -51.50 17.66 6.81
C PRO A 235 -51.42 19.18 6.83
N ILE A 236 -51.29 19.75 5.63
CA ILE A 236 -51.44 21.17 5.37
C ILE A 236 -52.84 21.53 5.85
N HIS A 237 -52.93 22.18 7.01
CA HIS A 237 -54.22 22.63 7.53
C HIS A 237 -54.67 23.82 6.69
N GLY A 238 -55.32 23.50 5.57
CA GLY A 238 -55.99 24.45 4.69
C GLY A 238 -57.45 24.58 5.06
N GLN A 239 -57.82 25.81 5.41
CA GLN A 239 -59.16 26.43 5.36
C GLN A 239 -60.19 26.03 6.43
N GLN A 240 -60.69 27.02 7.18
CA GLN A 240 -61.87 27.79 6.75
C GLN A 240 -62.09 29.06 7.60
N ASN A 241 -62.46 30.12 6.89
CA ASN A 241 -62.99 31.40 7.35
C ASN A 241 -64.31 31.23 8.12
N SER A 242 -64.69 32.34 8.79
CA SER A 242 -66.04 32.78 9.20
C SER A 242 -66.35 32.64 10.69
N ASP A 243 -66.13 33.71 11.46
CA ASP A 243 -67.17 34.68 11.87
C ASP A 243 -66.53 35.95 12.45
#